data_AF-F0Y3M8-F1
#
_entry.id   AF-F0Y3M8-F1
#
_cell.length_a   1.000
_cell.length_b   1.000
_cell.length_c   1.000
_cell.angle_alpha   90.00
_cell.angle_beta   90.00
_cell.angle_gamma   90.00
#
_symmetry.space_group_name_H-M   'P 1'
#
loop_
_entity.id
_entity.type
_entity.pdbx_description
1 polymer ?
#
loop_
_entity_poly.entity_id
_entity_poly.type
_entity_poly.pdbx_seq_one_letter_code
_entity_poly.pdbx_strand_id
1 'polypeptide(L)'
;MRAWYSIIIMFLLGGLAPKASGQELAKLVASDAAEEDYFGRSVAVSGDLVVVGANQNDAAGIDSGSVYVFRTTNGGASWTQVAKLVASDAAADDEFGGSVAVSGDLVVVGADENDAAGSAYVFRTTNGGATWTQTAKLLASDAAAGDRFGYSVAISGDLVVVGAFYDDDAGSNSGSAYVFRTTNDGASWTQVAKLVASDAAATDYFGYSVAVSGDLVVVGAYGNDDAGSKSGSAYVFRTTNDGASWTQVAKLVASDAAASDYFGRSVAVSGDLVVVGAYGNGDAGIGSGSAYVFRTTNDGASWTQVAKLVANDAAAYDYFGDSVAVSGDLVVVGAWGNADAGDWSGSAYVFRTTNDGASWTETAKLVACDAAAADSFGESVAISGDLVVLGARLNDDAGSGSGSAYVFRTTNGAVTPTCGSSTASAVNMIVVVAAVVAAVVAVAIVCVCIKRRRTKAAAARADFNVEAPPDRDDAFAGDGLETRSVKELKAEAQIQASTGASNVAGAARHSASTKTPSAPPASASFA
;
A
#
# COMPACT_ATOMS: atom_id res chain seq x y z
N MET A 1 -22.37 -40.16 -15.85
CA MET A 1 -22.46 -39.12 -16.89
C MET A 1 -23.26 -37.86 -16.51
N ARG A 2 -24.30 -37.86 -15.65
CA ARG A 2 -24.92 -36.59 -15.20
C ARG A 2 -24.43 -36.04 -13.84
N ALA A 3 -23.84 -36.87 -12.97
CA ALA A 3 -23.25 -36.44 -11.70
C ALA A 3 -21.75 -36.03 -11.79
N TRP A 4 -21.17 -35.98 -13.00
CA TRP A 4 -19.73 -35.69 -13.19
C TRP A 4 -19.46 -34.31 -13.81
N TYR A 5 -20.49 -33.62 -14.32
CA TYR A 5 -20.34 -32.28 -14.89
C TYR A 5 -20.24 -31.17 -13.84
N SER A 6 -20.84 -31.35 -12.66
CA SER A 6 -20.85 -30.35 -11.58
C SER A 6 -19.48 -30.12 -10.92
N ILE A 7 -18.53 -31.04 -11.08
CA ILE A 7 -17.18 -30.94 -10.49
C ILE A 7 -16.21 -30.19 -11.42
N ILE A 8 -16.47 -30.19 -12.74
CA ILE A 8 -15.55 -29.63 -13.75
C ILE A 8 -15.83 -28.14 -14.02
N ILE A 9 -17.06 -27.67 -13.82
CA ILE A 9 -17.43 -26.26 -14.06
C ILE A 9 -16.91 -25.32 -12.95
N MET A 10 -16.58 -25.85 -11.75
CA MET A 10 -16.10 -25.05 -10.62
C MET A 10 -14.64 -24.57 -10.75
N PHE A 11 -13.91 -24.99 -11.81
CA PHE A 11 -12.55 -24.56 -12.13
C PHE A 11 -12.47 -23.53 -13.27
N LEU A 12 -13.60 -22.95 -13.70
CA LEU A 12 -13.67 -21.96 -14.78
C LEU A 12 -14.22 -20.58 -14.38
N LEU A 13 -14.37 -20.34 -13.07
CA LEU A 13 -14.34 -18.98 -12.52
C LEU A 13 -12.88 -18.64 -12.21
N GLY A 14 -12.36 -17.59 -12.83
CA GLY A 14 -10.98 -17.15 -12.69
C GLY A 14 -10.71 -16.54 -11.32
N GLY A 15 -10.55 -17.37 -10.30
CA GLY A 15 -9.87 -16.97 -9.08
C GLY A 15 -8.45 -16.55 -9.44
N LEU A 16 -8.15 -15.27 -9.27
CA LEU A 16 -6.79 -14.75 -9.30
C LEU A 16 -5.96 -15.60 -8.33
N ALA A 17 -4.92 -16.27 -8.81
CA ALA A 17 -3.94 -16.87 -7.91
C ALA A 17 -3.36 -15.71 -7.06
N PRO A 18 -3.33 -15.84 -5.72
CA PRO A 18 -2.79 -14.78 -4.88
C PRO A 18 -1.35 -14.54 -5.31
N LYS A 19 -1.03 -13.30 -5.72
CA LYS A 19 0.34 -12.90 -6.01
C LYS A 19 1.19 -13.10 -4.75
N ALA A 20 2.44 -13.52 -4.94
CA ALA A 20 3.38 -13.63 -3.84
C ALA A 20 3.55 -12.27 -3.13
N SER A 21 3.73 -12.31 -1.81
CA SER A 21 4.17 -11.12 -1.07
C SER A 21 5.63 -10.83 -1.46
N GLY A 22 6.01 -9.56 -1.55
CA GLY A 22 7.34 -9.16 -1.99
C GLY A 22 7.62 -9.46 -3.47
N GLN A 23 6.58 -9.58 -4.31
CA GLN A 23 6.78 -9.58 -5.76
C GLN A 23 7.15 -8.16 -6.22
N GLU A 24 8.33 -8.00 -6.81
CA GLU A 24 8.66 -6.81 -7.62
C GLU A 24 7.76 -6.79 -8.87
N LEU A 25 7.12 -5.65 -9.12
CA LEU A 25 6.22 -5.42 -10.25
C LEU A 25 6.91 -4.66 -11.38
N ALA A 26 7.78 -3.69 -11.05
CA ALA A 26 8.59 -2.94 -12.00
C ALA A 26 9.70 -2.15 -11.30
N LYS A 27 10.86 -2.04 -11.95
CA LYS A 27 11.78 -0.90 -11.84
C LYS A 27 11.24 0.28 -12.66
N LEU A 28 11.32 1.48 -12.11
CA LEU A 28 11.01 2.76 -12.74
C LEU A 28 12.30 3.56 -12.87
N VAL A 29 12.47 4.22 -14.02
CA VAL A 29 13.56 5.14 -14.34
C VAL A 29 12.97 6.35 -15.06
N ALA A 30 13.63 7.51 -14.99
CA ALA A 30 13.24 8.68 -15.76
C ALA A 30 13.35 8.45 -17.28
N SER A 31 12.47 9.10 -18.05
CA SER A 31 12.51 9.10 -19.53
C SER A 31 13.80 9.65 -20.14
N ASP A 32 14.51 10.44 -19.34
CA ASP A 32 15.63 11.30 -19.69
C ASP A 32 16.66 11.29 -18.55
N ALA A 33 16.80 10.13 -17.88
CA ALA A 33 17.78 9.89 -16.82
C ALA A 33 19.21 10.21 -17.28
N ALA A 34 19.93 10.96 -16.45
CA ALA A 34 21.33 11.32 -16.59
C ALA A 34 22.14 10.88 -15.35
N GLU A 35 23.46 11.04 -15.40
CA GLU A 35 24.32 10.85 -14.23
C GLU A 35 23.99 11.89 -13.14
N GLU A 36 24.12 11.49 -11.87
CA GLU A 36 23.92 12.29 -10.65
C GLU A 36 22.51 12.88 -10.42
N ASP A 37 21.54 12.64 -11.30
CA ASP A 37 20.10 13.01 -11.17
C ASP A 37 19.44 12.66 -9.82
N TYR A 38 19.89 11.57 -9.18
CA TYR A 38 19.33 11.00 -7.95
C TYR A 38 17.82 10.66 -8.01
N PHE A 39 17.35 10.11 -9.13
CA PHE A 39 15.96 9.62 -9.24
C PHE A 39 15.65 8.56 -8.17
N GLY A 40 14.63 8.78 -7.35
CA GLY A 40 14.33 7.93 -6.19
C GLY A 40 14.76 8.54 -4.85
N ARG A 41 15.39 9.71 -4.85
CA ARG A 41 15.67 10.54 -3.64
C ARG A 41 14.43 10.72 -2.74
N SER A 42 13.25 10.77 -3.35
CA SER A 42 11.96 10.78 -2.68
C SER A 42 10.93 10.02 -3.52
N VAL A 43 9.99 9.32 -2.86
CA VAL A 43 8.89 8.57 -3.52
C VAL A 43 7.58 8.76 -2.77
N ALA A 44 6.47 8.79 -3.51
CA ALA A 44 5.13 8.77 -2.95
C ALA A 44 4.15 8.01 -3.86
N VAL A 45 3.06 7.45 -3.29
CA VAL A 45 2.11 6.60 -4.01
C VAL A 45 0.67 6.84 -3.54
N SER A 46 -0.26 6.92 -4.49
CA SER A 46 -1.70 7.07 -4.21
C SER A 46 -2.51 6.31 -5.25
N GLY A 47 -3.05 5.14 -4.88
CA GLY A 47 -3.87 4.32 -5.75
C GLY A 47 -3.11 3.80 -6.99
N ASP A 48 -3.37 4.38 -8.17
CA ASP A 48 -2.73 4.03 -9.43
C ASP A 48 -1.63 5.00 -9.88
N LEU A 49 -1.31 6.01 -9.06
CA LEU A 49 -0.22 6.97 -9.26
C LEU A 49 0.99 6.66 -8.37
N VAL A 50 2.18 6.77 -8.95
CA VAL A 50 3.48 6.82 -8.27
C VAL A 50 4.19 8.10 -8.68
N VAL A 51 4.80 8.78 -7.72
CA VAL A 51 5.52 10.04 -7.89
C VAL A 51 6.94 9.84 -7.36
N VAL A 52 7.94 10.26 -8.13
CA VAL A 52 9.37 10.08 -7.81
C VAL A 52 10.12 11.40 -8.03
N GLY A 53 10.88 11.84 -7.02
CA GLY A 53 11.79 12.98 -7.13
C GLY A 53 13.19 12.60 -7.60
N ALA A 54 13.81 13.52 -8.34
CA ALA A 54 15.21 13.53 -8.76
C ALA A 54 15.71 14.96 -8.52
N ASN A 55 16.25 15.22 -7.32
CA ASN A 55 16.49 16.59 -6.84
C ASN A 55 17.60 17.32 -7.60
N GLN A 56 18.58 16.59 -8.17
CA GLN A 56 19.70 17.19 -8.89
C GLN A 56 19.49 17.24 -10.41
N ASN A 57 18.28 16.98 -10.92
CA ASN A 57 18.07 16.90 -12.35
C ASN A 57 18.27 18.26 -13.07
N ASP A 58 19.17 18.28 -14.04
CA ASP A 58 19.66 19.47 -14.74
C ASP A 58 18.63 20.15 -15.70
N ALA A 59 17.42 19.61 -15.86
CA ALA A 59 16.56 19.93 -17.00
C ALA A 59 15.99 21.36 -17.04
N ALA A 60 15.97 22.08 -15.91
CA ALA A 60 15.59 23.50 -15.85
C ALA A 60 16.75 24.44 -15.44
N GLY A 61 17.90 23.87 -15.06
CA GLY A 61 19.07 24.54 -14.48
C GLY A 61 19.93 23.51 -13.74
N ILE A 62 21.20 23.84 -13.48
CA ILE A 62 22.10 22.93 -12.73
C ILE A 62 21.50 22.64 -11.36
N ASP A 63 21.37 21.36 -10.98
CA ASP A 63 20.77 20.96 -9.69
C ASP A 63 19.35 21.56 -9.45
N SER A 64 18.63 21.90 -10.54
CA SER A 64 17.29 22.53 -10.45
C SER A 64 16.20 21.58 -9.96
N GLY A 65 16.36 20.30 -10.27
CA GLY A 65 15.48 19.22 -9.86
C GLY A 65 14.28 18.95 -10.77
N SER A 66 13.70 17.77 -10.60
CA SER A 66 12.50 17.33 -11.32
C SER A 66 11.73 16.26 -10.57
N VAL A 67 10.43 16.19 -10.85
CA VAL A 67 9.54 15.15 -10.32
C VAL A 67 8.82 14.42 -11.45
N TYR A 68 8.84 13.09 -11.41
CA TYR A 68 8.30 12.23 -12.43
C TYR A 68 7.04 11.53 -11.93
N VAL A 69 5.97 11.57 -12.73
CA VAL A 69 4.68 10.95 -12.39
C VAL A 69 4.46 9.73 -13.27
N PHE A 70 4.30 8.58 -12.66
CA PHE A 70 3.98 7.31 -13.30
C PHE A 70 2.55 6.87 -12.96
N ARG A 71 1.84 6.31 -13.94
CA ARG A 71 0.50 5.72 -13.74
C ARG A 71 0.47 4.27 -14.19
N THR A 72 -0.34 3.44 -13.54
CA THR A 72 -0.67 2.08 -13.99
C THR A 72 -2.14 1.96 -14.38
N THR A 73 -2.44 1.33 -15.51
CA THR A 73 -3.82 1.11 -16.00
C THR A 73 -4.30 -0.34 -15.86
N ASN A 74 -3.47 -1.21 -15.28
CA ASN A 74 -3.69 -2.67 -15.22
C ASN A 74 -3.36 -3.26 -13.84
N GLY A 75 -3.47 -2.46 -12.77
CA GLY A 75 -3.28 -2.91 -11.39
C GLY A 75 -1.81 -3.20 -11.04
N GLY A 76 -0.89 -2.40 -11.59
CA GLY A 76 0.55 -2.47 -11.34
C GLY A 76 1.29 -3.49 -12.21
N ALA A 77 0.68 -4.08 -13.24
CA ALA A 77 1.35 -5.04 -14.11
C ALA A 77 2.20 -4.38 -15.22
N SER A 78 2.02 -3.08 -15.45
CA SER A 78 2.96 -2.19 -16.12
C SER A 78 2.75 -0.75 -15.64
N TRP A 79 3.80 0.05 -15.74
CA TRP A 79 3.79 1.48 -15.41
C TRP A 79 4.17 2.31 -16.64
N THR A 80 3.76 3.57 -16.66
CA THR A 80 4.08 4.50 -17.74
C THR A 80 4.24 5.90 -17.15
N GLN A 81 5.34 6.58 -17.46
CA GLN A 81 5.52 7.98 -17.11
C GLN A 81 4.49 8.82 -17.88
N VAL A 82 3.63 9.53 -17.16
CA VAL A 82 2.58 10.40 -17.71
C VAL A 82 2.94 11.89 -17.65
N ALA A 83 3.89 12.27 -16.79
CA ALA A 83 4.44 13.62 -16.75
C ALA A 83 5.87 13.67 -16.18
N LYS A 84 6.58 14.73 -16.55
CA LYS A 84 7.70 15.32 -15.80
C LYS A 84 7.23 16.70 -15.33
N LEU A 85 7.51 17.03 -14.06
CA LEU A 85 7.15 18.27 -13.38
C LEU A 85 8.43 19.02 -13.02
N VAL A 86 8.39 20.34 -13.19
CA VAL A 86 9.42 21.31 -12.80
C VAL A 86 8.71 22.56 -12.25
N ALA A 87 9.35 23.31 -11.36
CA ALA A 87 8.80 24.58 -10.88
C ALA A 87 8.68 25.61 -12.01
N SER A 88 7.66 26.48 -11.94
CA SER A 88 7.41 27.58 -12.90
C SER A 88 8.53 28.62 -13.00
N ASP A 89 9.36 28.64 -11.96
CA ASP A 89 10.35 29.62 -11.59
C ASP A 89 11.67 28.94 -11.20
N ALA A 90 11.85 27.68 -11.63
CA ALA A 90 13.04 26.87 -11.37
C ALA A 90 14.34 27.60 -11.75
N ALA A 91 15.27 27.63 -10.79
CA ALA A 91 16.61 28.16 -10.91
C ALA A 91 17.65 27.04 -10.76
N ALA A 92 18.94 27.40 -10.79
CA ALA A 92 20.00 26.48 -10.39
C ALA A 92 20.03 26.32 -8.86
N ASP A 93 20.51 25.17 -8.39
CA ASP A 93 20.64 24.80 -6.98
C ASP A 93 19.30 24.76 -6.21
N ASP A 94 18.14 24.62 -6.87
CA ASP A 94 16.81 24.65 -6.25
C ASP A 94 16.41 23.35 -5.51
N GLU A 95 17.01 22.21 -5.87
CA GLU A 95 16.72 20.85 -5.37
C GLU A 95 15.24 20.41 -5.47
N PHE A 96 14.51 20.83 -6.51
CA PHE A 96 13.09 20.49 -6.69
C PHE A 96 12.87 18.97 -6.79
N GLY A 97 12.19 18.38 -5.80
CA GLY A 97 12.02 16.93 -5.69
C GLY A 97 12.79 16.29 -4.51
N GLY A 98 13.50 17.09 -3.70
CA GLY A 98 14.10 16.62 -2.43
C GLY A 98 13.08 15.94 -1.51
N SER A 99 11.81 16.35 -1.57
CA SER A 99 10.67 15.64 -0.99
C SER A 99 9.43 15.69 -1.90
N VAL A 100 8.59 14.64 -1.87
CA VAL A 100 7.32 14.56 -2.64
C VAL A 100 6.22 13.89 -1.83
N ALA A 101 4.97 14.30 -2.06
CA ALA A 101 3.79 13.63 -1.52
C ALA A 101 2.59 13.72 -2.49
N VAL A 102 1.66 12.75 -2.46
CA VAL A 102 0.51 12.69 -3.38
C VAL A 102 -0.79 12.28 -2.68
N SER A 103 -1.89 12.97 -3.00
CA SER A 103 -3.23 12.64 -2.53
C SER A 103 -4.25 12.83 -3.66
N GLY A 104 -4.65 11.72 -4.30
CA GLY A 104 -5.57 11.74 -5.44
C GLY A 104 -5.03 12.54 -6.62
N ASP A 105 -5.71 13.63 -6.98
CA ASP A 105 -5.35 14.51 -8.11
C ASP A 105 -4.31 15.60 -7.76
N LEU A 106 -3.77 15.59 -6.53
CA LEU A 106 -2.81 16.59 -6.03
C LEU A 106 -1.44 15.97 -5.73
N VAL A 107 -0.39 16.63 -6.18
CA VAL A 107 1.03 16.33 -5.86
C VAL A 107 1.65 17.57 -5.21
N VAL A 108 2.39 17.36 -4.13
CA VAL A 108 3.21 18.38 -3.45
C VAL A 108 4.68 18.01 -3.63
N VAL A 109 5.52 19.00 -3.89
CA VAL A 109 6.97 18.87 -4.10
C VAL A 109 7.71 19.89 -3.25
N GLY A 110 8.74 19.47 -2.51
CA GLY A 110 9.68 20.35 -1.81
C GLY A 110 10.87 20.75 -2.67
N ALA A 111 11.42 21.94 -2.39
CA ALA A 111 12.61 22.54 -3.00
C ALA A 111 13.27 23.44 -1.94
N ASP A 112 14.03 22.88 -1.00
CA ASP A 112 14.40 23.57 0.25
C ASP A 112 15.67 24.44 0.20
N GLU A 113 16.32 24.50 -0.96
CA GLU A 113 17.34 25.50 -1.32
C GLU A 113 16.72 26.72 -2.04
N ASN A 114 15.56 26.58 -2.68
CA ASN A 114 14.96 27.61 -3.55
C ASN A 114 14.71 28.95 -2.83
N ASP A 115 15.08 30.06 -3.48
CA ASP A 115 15.06 31.42 -2.92
C ASP A 115 15.80 31.54 -1.55
N ALA A 116 16.73 30.62 -1.26
CA ALA A 116 17.52 30.45 -0.02
C ALA A 116 16.74 30.17 1.28
N ALA A 117 15.42 30.40 1.32
CA ALA A 117 14.55 29.99 2.44
C ALA A 117 13.94 28.60 2.23
N GLY A 118 13.85 28.16 0.97
CA GLY A 118 13.13 26.99 0.53
C GLY A 118 11.68 27.28 0.13
N SER A 119 11.10 26.39 -0.67
CA SER A 119 9.72 26.45 -1.17
C SER A 119 9.07 25.08 -1.26
N ALA A 120 7.74 25.07 -1.32
CA ALA A 120 6.97 23.87 -1.66
C ALA A 120 5.94 24.20 -2.76
N TYR A 121 5.77 23.30 -3.73
CA TYR A 121 4.96 23.53 -4.92
C TYR A 121 3.80 22.54 -4.99
N VAL A 122 2.61 23.02 -5.34
CA VAL A 122 1.42 22.17 -5.52
C VAL A 122 1.08 22.05 -7.00
N PHE A 123 1.04 20.82 -7.49
CA PHE A 123 0.60 20.46 -8.84
C PHE A 123 -0.73 19.72 -8.76
N ARG A 124 -1.65 20.08 -9.67
CA ARG A 124 -2.97 19.43 -9.78
C ARG A 124 -3.19 18.88 -11.18
N THR A 125 -3.84 17.73 -11.28
CA THR A 125 -4.48 17.25 -12.51
C THR A 125 -6.00 17.41 -12.46
N THR A 126 -6.63 17.54 -13.63
CA THR A 126 -8.10 17.64 -13.77
C THR A 126 -8.66 16.67 -14.81
N ASN A 127 -7.80 15.77 -15.33
CA ASN A 127 -8.11 14.85 -16.42
C ASN A 127 -7.47 13.45 -16.21
N GLY A 128 -7.34 13.02 -14.95
CA GLY A 128 -6.79 11.70 -14.61
C GLY A 128 -5.29 11.57 -14.86
N GLY A 129 -4.52 12.63 -14.57
CA GLY A 129 -3.06 12.64 -14.69
C GLY A 129 -2.51 12.79 -16.11
N ALA A 130 -3.36 13.03 -17.11
CA ALA A 130 -2.93 13.24 -18.50
C ALA A 130 -2.29 14.61 -18.75
N THR A 131 -2.62 15.61 -17.93
CA THR A 131 -1.86 16.87 -17.78
C THR A 131 -1.82 17.29 -16.32
N TRP A 132 -0.74 17.95 -15.92
CA TRP A 132 -0.54 18.53 -14.60
C TRP A 132 -0.26 20.03 -14.73
N THR A 133 -0.74 20.80 -13.76
CA THR A 133 -0.56 22.26 -13.70
C THR A 133 -0.18 22.66 -12.29
N GLN A 134 0.87 23.46 -12.11
CA GLN A 134 1.19 24.09 -10.83
C GLN A 134 0.06 25.06 -10.44
N THR A 135 -0.58 24.84 -9.29
CA THR A 135 -1.64 25.71 -8.76
C THR A 135 -1.17 26.65 -7.66
N ALA A 136 -0.03 26.35 -7.01
CA ALA A 136 0.60 27.24 -6.02
C ALA A 136 2.11 27.02 -5.90
N LYS A 137 2.82 28.11 -5.56
CA LYS A 137 4.06 28.09 -4.76
C LYS A 137 3.64 28.44 -3.32
N LEU A 138 4.03 27.61 -2.37
CA LEU A 138 3.82 27.79 -0.93
C LEU A 138 5.11 28.33 -0.32
N LEU A 139 4.96 29.28 0.60
CA LEU A 139 6.04 29.94 1.34
C LEU A 139 5.58 30.08 2.79
N ALA A 140 6.50 29.97 3.75
CA ALA A 140 6.23 30.39 5.12
C ALA A 140 5.95 31.90 5.18
N SER A 141 5.02 32.31 6.05
CA SER A 141 4.63 33.71 6.31
C SER A 141 5.76 34.64 6.77
N ASP A 142 6.85 34.04 7.20
CA ASP A 142 7.92 34.52 8.05
C ASP A 142 9.29 33.98 7.57
N ALA A 143 9.32 33.37 6.39
CA ALA A 143 10.47 32.71 5.77
C ALA A 143 11.78 33.52 5.82
N ALA A 144 12.81 32.94 6.42
CA ALA A 144 14.17 33.44 6.48
C ALA A 144 15.16 32.56 5.68
N ALA A 145 16.28 33.15 5.27
CA ALA A 145 17.28 32.43 4.49
C ALA A 145 18.02 31.41 5.37
N GLY A 146 17.90 30.14 5.02
CA GLY A 146 18.46 29.00 5.74
C GLY A 146 17.42 28.06 6.38
N ASP A 147 16.14 28.42 6.45
CA ASP A 147 15.10 27.67 7.19
C ASP A 147 14.86 26.23 6.71
N ARG A 148 15.16 25.97 5.43
CA ARG A 148 14.87 24.71 4.71
C ARG A 148 13.38 24.37 4.59
N PHE A 149 12.56 25.39 4.33
CA PHE A 149 11.14 25.19 4.05
C PHE A 149 10.95 24.32 2.80
N GLY A 150 10.35 23.14 2.95
CA GLY A 150 10.20 22.18 1.85
C GLY A 150 10.98 20.88 2.06
N TYR A 151 11.89 20.82 3.04
CA TYR A 151 12.75 19.65 3.26
C TYR A 151 11.95 18.36 3.47
N SER A 152 10.79 18.46 4.11
CA SER A 152 9.77 17.41 4.12
C SER A 152 8.39 17.98 3.80
N VAL A 153 7.60 17.24 3.02
CA VAL A 153 6.21 17.60 2.68
C VAL A 153 5.29 16.41 2.87
N ALA A 154 4.04 16.67 3.29
CA ALA A 154 2.99 15.67 3.36
C ALA A 154 1.62 16.27 3.00
N ILE A 155 0.72 15.46 2.43
CA ILE A 155 -0.62 15.90 2.01
C ILE A 155 -1.69 14.87 2.41
N SER A 156 -2.82 15.35 2.94
CA SER A 156 -4.01 14.53 3.24
C SER A 156 -5.27 15.34 2.92
N GLY A 157 -5.93 15.03 1.80
CA GLY A 157 -7.15 15.73 1.39
C GLY A 157 -6.90 17.21 1.10
N ASP A 158 -7.46 18.09 1.95
CA ASP A 158 -7.37 19.55 1.82
C ASP A 158 -6.23 20.18 2.66
N LEU A 159 -5.42 19.37 3.34
CA LEU A 159 -4.28 19.78 4.15
C LEU A 159 -2.93 19.41 3.52
N VAL A 160 -2.01 20.36 3.55
CA VAL A 160 -0.57 20.18 3.26
C VAL A 160 0.24 20.61 4.47
N VAL A 161 1.25 19.82 4.82
CA VAL A 161 2.25 20.16 5.86
C VAL A 161 3.61 20.26 5.19
N VAL A 162 4.38 21.28 5.57
CA VAL A 162 5.74 21.53 5.07
C VAL A 162 6.68 21.74 6.26
N GLY A 163 7.75 20.96 6.33
CA GLY A 163 8.81 21.12 7.33
C GLY A 163 9.84 22.19 6.95
N ALA A 164 10.39 22.86 7.95
CA ALA A 164 11.49 23.82 7.86
C ALA A 164 12.42 23.63 9.07
N PHE A 165 13.37 22.70 8.96
CA PHE A 165 14.06 22.13 10.12
C PHE A 165 15.21 22.98 10.68
N TYR A 166 15.54 24.10 10.03
CA TYR A 166 16.55 25.07 10.49
C TYR A 166 15.96 26.43 10.92
N ASP A 167 14.64 26.64 10.77
CA ASP A 167 13.89 27.76 11.34
C ASP A 167 14.30 27.99 12.81
N ASP A 168 14.72 29.22 13.15
CA ASP A 168 15.35 29.54 14.44
C ASP A 168 14.47 30.34 15.42
N ASP A 169 13.19 30.49 15.08
CA ASP A 169 12.21 31.36 15.72
C ASP A 169 11.87 30.94 17.18
N ALA A 170 12.04 29.66 17.50
CA ALA A 170 11.93 29.10 18.85
C ALA A 170 13.30 28.76 19.49
N GLY A 171 14.41 29.01 18.79
CA GLY A 171 15.79 28.71 19.22
C GLY A 171 16.65 28.31 18.02
N SER A 172 17.97 28.51 18.08
CA SER A 172 18.87 28.24 16.93
C SER A 172 18.69 26.83 16.36
N ASN A 173 18.15 26.76 15.14
CA ASN A 173 17.81 25.51 14.44
C ASN A 173 16.87 24.60 15.26
N SER A 174 15.93 25.18 16.01
CA SER A 174 14.86 24.42 16.68
C SER A 174 13.94 23.75 15.65
N GLY A 175 13.69 24.45 14.54
CA GLY A 175 12.86 24.01 13.44
C GLY A 175 11.35 24.22 13.66
N SER A 176 10.62 24.28 12.54
CA SER A 176 9.18 24.51 12.48
C SER A 176 8.49 23.61 11.44
N ALA A 177 7.17 23.46 11.56
CA ALA A 177 6.33 22.83 10.53
C ALA A 177 5.10 23.68 10.23
N TYR A 178 4.86 23.95 8.95
CA TYR A 178 3.87 24.87 8.46
C TYR A 178 2.68 24.12 7.86
N VAL A 179 1.46 24.50 8.24
CA VAL A 179 0.23 23.86 7.76
C VAL A 179 -0.51 24.79 6.80
N PHE A 180 -0.78 24.32 5.59
CA PHE A 180 -1.57 24.98 4.57
C PHE A 180 -2.89 24.23 4.36
N ARG A 181 -4.00 24.96 4.20
CA ARG A 181 -5.31 24.42 3.84
C ARG A 181 -5.81 25.01 2.53
N THR A 182 -6.49 24.21 1.72
CA THR A 182 -7.27 24.67 0.57
C THR A 182 -8.77 24.63 0.87
N THR A 183 -9.55 25.57 0.31
CA THR A 183 -11.02 25.59 0.42
C THR A 183 -11.71 25.53 -0.94
N ASN A 184 -10.95 25.21 -2.00
CA ASN A 184 -11.38 25.19 -3.39
C ASN A 184 -10.61 24.12 -4.20
N ASP A 185 -10.59 22.90 -3.68
CA ASP A 185 -10.02 21.70 -4.32
C ASP A 185 -8.56 21.88 -4.79
N GLY A 186 -7.74 22.57 -4.02
CA GLY A 186 -6.32 22.79 -4.32
C GLY A 186 -6.04 23.87 -5.37
N ALA A 187 -7.04 24.67 -5.76
CA ALA A 187 -6.85 25.80 -6.68
C ALA A 187 -6.22 27.04 -6.02
N SER A 188 -6.28 27.15 -4.70
CA SER A 188 -5.50 28.08 -3.88
C SER A 188 -5.28 27.54 -2.48
N TRP A 189 -4.23 28.00 -1.80
CA TRP A 189 -3.80 27.53 -0.49
C TRP A 189 -3.52 28.70 0.45
N THR A 190 -3.79 28.51 1.74
CA THR A 190 -3.55 29.50 2.79
C THR A 190 -2.87 28.83 3.97
N GLN A 191 -1.79 29.42 4.50
CA GLN A 191 -1.19 28.97 5.76
C GLN A 191 -2.17 29.19 6.91
N VAL A 192 -2.52 28.12 7.63
CA VAL A 192 -3.44 28.13 8.78
C VAL A 192 -2.73 27.95 10.12
N ALA A 193 -1.48 27.47 10.13
CA ALA A 193 -0.64 27.41 11.33
C ALA A 193 0.87 27.38 10.99
N LYS A 194 1.67 27.89 11.94
CA LYS A 194 3.05 27.45 12.19
C LYS A 194 3.00 26.57 13.45
N LEU A 195 3.61 25.41 13.41
CA LEU A 195 3.73 24.45 14.51
C LEU A 195 5.18 24.46 15.00
N VAL A 196 5.34 24.53 16.31
CA VAL A 196 6.62 24.43 17.03
C VAL A 196 6.43 23.49 18.22
N ALA A 197 7.49 22.80 18.66
CA ALA A 197 7.43 21.99 19.88
C ALA A 197 7.17 22.85 21.12
N SER A 198 6.37 22.33 22.06
CA SER A 198 6.04 22.99 23.34
C SER A 198 7.24 23.31 24.24
N ASP A 199 8.34 22.66 23.95
CA ASP A 199 9.58 22.47 24.69
C ASP A 199 10.80 22.61 23.75
N ALA A 200 10.60 23.26 22.59
CA ALA A 200 11.59 23.47 21.56
C ALA A 200 12.93 24.00 22.11
N ALA A 201 14.00 23.30 21.78
CA ALA A 201 15.38 23.67 22.10
C ALA A 201 16.22 23.87 20.82
N ALA A 202 17.39 24.49 20.98
CA ALA A 202 18.31 24.70 19.87
C ALA A 202 18.85 23.35 19.35
N THR A 203 18.89 23.19 18.03
CA THR A 203 19.28 21.95 17.31
C THR A 203 18.38 20.73 17.55
N ASP A 204 17.12 20.93 17.93
CA ASP A 204 16.09 19.87 17.94
C ASP A 204 15.75 19.35 16.53
N TYR A 205 15.84 20.23 15.51
CA TYR A 205 15.49 19.97 14.11
C TYR A 205 14.04 19.49 13.91
N PHE A 206 13.10 20.12 14.60
CA PHE A 206 11.67 19.91 14.42
C PHE A 206 11.24 20.26 12.99
N GLY A 207 10.46 19.41 12.33
CA GLY A 207 10.09 19.59 10.92
C GLY A 207 11.03 18.88 9.95
N TYR A 208 12.08 18.21 10.44
CA TYR A 208 12.96 17.38 9.60
C TYR A 208 12.17 16.25 8.89
N SER A 209 11.15 15.70 9.55
CA SER A 209 10.15 14.84 8.90
C SER A 209 8.73 15.23 9.31
N VAL A 210 7.78 15.17 8.38
CA VAL A 210 6.36 15.47 8.63
C VAL A 210 5.46 14.41 7.99
N ALA A 211 4.33 14.11 8.63
CA ALA A 211 3.28 13.27 8.07
C ALA A 211 1.89 13.74 8.52
N VAL A 212 0.86 13.53 7.69
CA VAL A 212 -0.52 13.98 7.98
C VAL A 212 -1.55 12.94 7.57
N SER A 213 -2.57 12.73 8.40
CA SER A 213 -3.68 11.79 8.19
C SER A 213 -4.95 12.35 8.79
N GLY A 214 -5.80 12.98 7.98
CA GLY A 214 -7.03 13.60 8.45
C GLY A 214 -6.74 14.83 9.32
N ASP A 215 -7.13 14.79 10.60
CA ASP A 215 -6.93 15.90 11.55
C ASP A 215 -5.64 15.79 12.38
N LEU A 216 -4.84 14.73 12.17
CA LEU A 216 -3.56 14.48 12.83
C LEU A 216 -2.38 14.87 11.94
N VAL A 217 -1.43 15.60 12.52
CA VAL A 217 -0.11 15.89 11.98
C VAL A 217 0.95 15.36 12.93
N VAL A 218 1.97 14.67 12.41
CA VAL A 218 3.13 14.21 13.16
C VAL A 218 4.37 14.91 12.63
N VAL A 219 5.24 15.37 13.53
CA VAL A 219 6.48 16.06 13.20
C VAL A 219 7.66 15.45 13.94
N GLY A 220 8.69 15.02 13.22
CA GLY A 220 9.95 14.53 13.79
C GLY A 220 10.91 15.66 14.17
N ALA A 221 11.64 15.45 15.26
CA ALA A 221 12.69 16.31 15.80
C ALA A 221 13.87 15.44 16.26
N TYR A 222 14.65 14.95 15.30
CA TYR A 222 15.67 13.92 15.52
C TYR A 222 16.90 14.39 16.33
N GLY A 223 17.05 15.71 16.52
CA GLY A 223 18.13 16.30 17.32
C GLY A 223 17.84 16.42 18.81
N ASN A 224 16.57 16.40 19.22
CA ASN A 224 16.15 16.66 20.61
C ASN A 224 16.82 15.72 21.63
N ASP A 225 17.25 16.27 22.76
CA ASP A 225 18.11 15.58 23.72
C ASP A 225 17.56 15.36 25.13
N ASP A 226 16.25 15.57 25.34
CA ASP A 226 15.53 15.31 26.60
C ASP A 226 15.81 13.92 27.22
N ALA A 227 15.99 12.89 26.40
CA ALA A 227 16.26 11.51 26.82
C ALA A 227 17.74 11.09 26.62
N GLY A 228 18.61 12.02 26.23
CA GLY A 228 20.03 11.79 25.92
C GLY A 228 20.44 12.49 24.63
N SER A 229 21.72 12.84 24.47
CA SER A 229 22.20 13.64 23.34
C SER A 229 21.77 13.07 21.98
N LYS A 230 20.86 13.77 21.29
CA LYS A 230 20.22 13.34 20.03
C LYS A 230 19.53 11.97 20.11
N SER A 231 18.84 11.71 21.22
CA SER A 231 17.88 10.61 21.31
C SER A 231 16.73 10.81 20.32
N GLY A 232 16.35 12.08 20.11
CA GLY A 232 15.27 12.50 19.22
C GLY A 232 13.89 12.42 19.87
N SER A 233 12.90 13.00 19.19
CA SER A 233 11.49 13.00 19.57
C SER A 233 10.58 13.10 18.34
N ALA A 234 9.31 12.74 18.49
CA ALA A 234 8.27 13.02 17.50
C ALA A 234 7.03 13.60 18.17
N TYR A 235 6.45 14.64 17.59
CA TYR A 235 5.38 15.42 18.18
C TYR A 235 4.08 15.23 17.41
N VAL A 236 2.98 14.99 18.11
CA VAL A 236 1.66 14.82 17.50
C VAL A 236 0.82 16.06 17.76
N PHE A 237 0.37 16.70 16.67
CA PHE A 237 -0.57 17.80 16.69
C PHE A 237 -1.92 17.32 16.16
N ARG A 238 -3.01 17.75 16.80
CA ARG A 238 -4.37 17.55 16.30
C ARG A 238 -5.01 18.91 16.02
N THR A 239 -5.77 19.02 14.93
CA THR A 239 -6.59 20.20 14.68
C THR A 239 -7.99 20.08 15.30
N THR A 240 -8.56 21.21 15.66
CA THR A 240 -9.94 21.33 16.14
C THR A 240 -10.62 22.49 15.41
N ASN A 241 -11.96 22.48 15.38
CA ASN A 241 -12.79 23.50 14.72
C ASN A 241 -12.42 23.65 13.23
N ASP A 242 -12.50 22.54 12.49
CA ASP A 242 -12.35 22.45 11.02
C ASP A 242 -11.04 23.08 10.46
N GLY A 243 -9.95 23.06 11.24
CA GLY A 243 -8.66 23.62 10.86
C GLY A 243 -8.28 24.93 11.57
N ALA A 244 -9.20 25.56 12.30
CA ALA A 244 -9.01 26.89 12.87
C ALA A 244 -8.15 26.93 14.14
N SER A 245 -7.75 25.77 14.69
CA SER A 245 -6.83 25.69 15.83
C SER A 245 -6.03 24.39 15.79
N TRP A 246 -4.78 24.44 16.21
CA TRP A 246 -3.87 23.30 16.29
C TRP A 246 -3.30 23.18 17.70
N THR A 247 -3.17 21.95 18.21
CA THR A 247 -2.70 21.69 19.58
C THR A 247 -1.81 20.46 19.59
N GLN A 248 -0.64 20.57 20.23
CA GLN A 248 0.21 19.42 20.51
C GLN A 248 -0.51 18.52 21.53
N VAL A 249 -0.89 17.31 21.11
CA VAL A 249 -1.59 16.32 21.95
C VAL A 249 -0.64 15.27 22.54
N ALA A 250 0.57 15.12 21.98
CA ALA A 250 1.63 14.28 22.57
C ALA A 250 3.04 14.70 22.13
N LYS A 251 4.02 14.42 22.99
CA LYS A 251 5.42 14.16 22.62
C LYS A 251 5.63 12.65 22.73
N LEU A 252 6.18 12.04 21.69
CA LEU A 252 6.51 10.62 21.59
C LEU A 252 8.04 10.49 21.71
N VAL A 253 8.47 9.53 22.52
CA VAL A 253 9.88 9.17 22.77
C VAL A 253 9.93 7.65 22.86
N ALA A 254 11.00 7.02 22.38
CA ALA A 254 11.18 5.57 22.51
C ALA A 254 11.29 5.14 23.99
N SER A 255 10.70 3.99 24.32
CA SER A 255 10.72 3.37 25.67
C SER A 255 12.11 3.10 26.25
N ASP A 256 13.09 3.04 25.36
CA ASP A 256 14.46 2.58 25.51
C ASP A 256 15.44 3.60 24.90
N ALA A 257 14.98 4.84 24.68
CA ALA A 257 15.73 5.92 24.03
C ALA A 257 17.14 6.12 24.62
N ALA A 258 18.13 6.12 23.73
CA ALA A 258 19.53 6.33 24.01
C ALA A 258 20.10 7.49 23.18
N ALA A 259 21.29 7.97 23.57
CA ALA A 259 21.97 9.04 22.84
C ALA A 259 22.38 8.57 21.43
N SER A 260 22.10 9.41 20.43
CA SER A 260 22.30 9.15 18.99
C SER A 260 21.45 8.02 18.39
N ASP A 261 20.29 7.71 18.97
CA ASP A 261 19.24 6.89 18.31
C ASP A 261 18.59 7.65 17.14
N TYR A 262 18.52 8.99 17.22
CA TYR A 262 17.88 9.87 16.23
C TYR A 262 16.40 9.56 15.96
N PHE A 263 15.63 9.26 16.99
CA PHE A 263 14.19 9.03 16.91
C PHE A 263 13.46 10.25 16.31
N GLY A 264 12.66 10.06 15.27
CA GLY A 264 12.05 11.16 14.51
C GLY A 264 12.81 11.52 13.23
N ARG A 265 13.86 10.76 12.88
CA ARG A 265 14.52 10.79 11.56
C ARG A 265 13.53 10.61 10.40
N SER A 266 12.49 9.82 10.62
CA SER A 266 11.31 9.73 9.76
C SER A 266 10.05 9.48 10.60
N VAL A 267 8.90 9.93 10.11
CA VAL A 267 7.58 9.71 10.73
C VAL A 267 6.56 9.36 9.66
N ALA A 268 5.59 8.50 10.00
CA ALA A 268 4.44 8.21 9.17
C ALA A 268 3.18 7.98 10.02
N VAL A 269 2.00 8.31 9.50
CA VAL A 269 0.71 8.20 10.21
C VAL A 269 -0.37 7.63 9.32
N SER A 270 -1.19 6.72 9.87
CA SER A 270 -2.34 6.10 9.19
C SER A 270 -3.43 5.83 10.22
N GLY A 271 -4.43 6.71 10.30
CA GLY A 271 -5.55 6.57 11.24
C GLY A 271 -5.08 6.72 12.69
N ASP A 272 -5.15 5.65 13.48
CA ASP A 272 -4.76 5.65 14.90
C ASP A 272 -3.31 5.19 15.16
N LEU A 273 -2.57 4.85 14.10
CA LEU A 273 -1.17 4.43 14.14
C LEU A 273 -0.21 5.53 13.70
N VAL A 274 0.87 5.70 14.46
CA VAL A 274 2.06 6.50 14.12
C VAL A 274 3.29 5.60 14.18
N VAL A 275 4.12 5.66 13.15
CA VAL A 275 5.42 4.99 13.08
C VAL A 275 6.53 6.04 13.11
N VAL A 276 7.56 5.81 13.91
CA VAL A 276 8.72 6.71 14.03
C VAL A 276 10.01 5.94 13.83
N GLY A 277 10.87 6.41 12.92
CA GLY A 277 12.18 5.85 12.64
C GLY A 277 13.27 6.38 13.58
N ALA A 278 14.22 5.50 13.93
CA ALA A 278 15.37 5.76 14.80
C ALA A 278 16.62 5.04 14.25
N TYR A 279 17.09 5.49 13.08
CA TYR A 279 18.14 4.86 12.28
C TYR A 279 19.50 4.69 12.97
N GLY A 280 19.76 5.45 14.04
CA GLY A 280 21.00 5.36 14.81
C GLY A 280 21.04 4.21 15.82
N ASN A 281 19.89 3.61 16.17
CA ASN A 281 19.78 2.73 17.34
C ASN A 281 20.75 1.54 17.30
N GLY A 282 21.36 1.30 18.46
CA GLY A 282 22.56 0.47 18.61
C GLY A 282 22.33 -1.01 18.96
N ASP A 283 21.09 -1.44 19.17
CA ASP A 283 20.77 -2.70 19.86
C ASP A 283 21.31 -3.96 19.16
N ALA A 284 21.29 -4.01 17.83
CA ALA A 284 21.86 -5.11 17.03
C ALA A 284 23.25 -4.77 16.45
N GLY A 285 23.76 -3.57 16.74
CA GLY A 285 25.00 -3.03 16.20
C GLY A 285 24.91 -1.51 16.04
N ILE A 286 26.06 -0.83 15.96
CA ILE A 286 26.09 0.62 15.71
C ILE A 286 25.35 0.96 14.41
N GLY A 287 24.35 1.85 14.48
CA GLY A 287 23.53 2.18 13.31
C GLY A 287 22.77 0.99 12.72
N SER A 288 22.44 -0.04 13.52
CA SER A 288 21.52 -1.09 13.08
C SER A 288 20.12 -0.55 12.86
N GLY A 289 19.70 0.41 13.69
CA GLY A 289 18.46 1.14 13.56
C GLY A 289 17.25 0.43 14.17
N SER A 290 16.13 1.13 14.21
CA SER A 290 14.84 0.66 14.72
C SER A 290 13.69 1.53 14.22
N ALA A 291 12.48 0.97 14.24
CA ALA A 291 11.25 1.74 14.01
C ALA A 291 10.23 1.43 15.11
N TYR A 292 9.54 2.46 15.60
CA TYR A 292 8.67 2.38 16.77
C TYR A 292 7.22 2.64 16.38
N VAL A 293 6.33 1.75 16.78
CA VAL A 293 4.89 1.89 16.50
C VAL A 293 4.18 2.40 17.75
N PHE A 294 3.54 3.55 17.62
CA PHE A 294 2.65 4.13 18.62
C PHE A 294 1.20 4.00 18.13
N ARG A 295 0.29 3.65 19.05
CA ARG A 295 -1.16 3.65 18.80
C ARG A 295 -1.82 4.67 19.73
N THR A 296 -2.81 5.40 19.23
CA THR A 296 -3.65 6.25 20.08
C THR A 296 -4.86 5.51 20.64
N THR A 297 -5.30 5.93 21.82
CA THR A 297 -6.57 5.52 22.43
C THR A 297 -7.33 6.76 22.91
N ASN A 298 -8.65 6.62 23.11
CA ASN A 298 -9.53 7.72 23.52
C ASN A 298 -9.46 8.92 22.56
N ASP A 299 -9.71 8.65 21.27
CA ASP A 299 -9.85 9.66 20.20
C ASP A 299 -8.69 10.66 20.06
N GLY A 300 -7.46 10.24 20.36
CA GLY A 300 -6.25 11.08 20.32
C GLY A 300 -5.70 11.51 21.68
N ALA A 301 -6.45 11.31 22.77
CA ALA A 301 -6.12 11.84 24.09
C ALA A 301 -5.05 11.02 24.86
N SER A 302 -4.59 9.89 24.31
CA SER A 302 -3.50 9.09 24.88
C SER A 302 -2.76 8.35 23.78
N TRP A 303 -1.44 8.23 23.91
CA TRP A 303 -0.57 7.53 22.97
C TRP A 303 0.33 6.56 23.72
N THR A 304 0.47 5.35 23.18
CA THR A 304 1.31 4.30 23.76
C THR A 304 2.13 3.63 22.68
N GLN A 305 3.42 3.39 22.94
CA GLN A 305 4.24 2.50 22.13
C GLN A 305 3.69 1.06 22.24
N VAL A 306 3.31 0.47 21.11
CA VAL A 306 2.78 -0.90 21.02
C VAL A 306 3.81 -1.89 20.44
N ALA A 307 4.84 -1.41 19.75
CA ALA A 307 5.97 -2.22 19.31
C ALA A 307 7.26 -1.40 19.11
N LYS A 308 8.40 -2.08 19.28
CA LYS A 308 9.67 -1.77 18.60
C LYS A 308 9.82 -2.80 17.47
N LEU A 309 10.12 -2.33 16.26
CA LEU A 309 10.38 -3.13 15.08
C LEU A 309 11.88 -3.10 14.81
N VAL A 310 12.44 -4.28 14.53
CA VAL A 310 13.82 -4.53 14.10
C VAL A 310 13.78 -5.61 13.03
N ALA A 311 14.72 -5.56 12.08
CA ALA A 311 14.88 -6.63 11.09
C ALA A 311 15.33 -7.95 11.76
N ASN A 312 14.85 -9.08 11.24
CA ASN A 312 15.25 -10.41 11.74
C ASN A 312 16.75 -10.71 11.54
N ASP A 313 17.38 -10.05 10.58
CA ASP A 313 18.78 -10.16 10.18
C ASP A 313 19.62 -8.90 10.48
N ALA A 314 19.10 -7.99 11.32
CA ALA A 314 19.69 -6.69 11.62
C ALA A 314 21.19 -6.76 11.99
N ALA A 315 21.98 -5.93 11.32
CA ALA A 315 23.43 -5.80 11.46
C ALA A 315 23.84 -4.33 11.67
N ALA A 316 25.10 -4.11 12.04
CA ALA A 316 25.64 -2.76 12.14
C ALA A 316 25.67 -2.06 10.77
N TYR A 317 25.29 -0.78 10.75
CA TYR A 317 25.19 0.08 9.57
C TYR A 317 24.10 -0.29 8.55
N ASP A 318 23.08 -1.07 8.92
CA ASP A 318 21.87 -1.24 8.09
C ASP A 318 21.04 0.06 7.97
N TYR A 319 21.09 0.91 9.00
CA TYR A 319 20.30 2.13 9.15
C TYR A 319 18.77 1.93 9.03
N PHE A 320 18.27 0.83 9.60
CA PHE A 320 16.86 0.50 9.63
C PHE A 320 16.04 1.61 10.29
N GLY A 321 15.03 2.15 9.60
CA GLY A 321 14.23 3.26 10.09
C GLY A 321 14.77 4.64 9.74
N ASP A 322 15.72 4.75 8.80
CA ASP A 322 15.99 6.03 8.13
C ASP A 322 14.71 6.58 7.46
N SER A 323 13.94 5.68 6.82
CA SER A 323 12.60 5.93 6.30
C SER A 323 11.58 4.90 6.77
N VAL A 324 10.33 5.34 6.96
CA VAL A 324 9.19 4.52 7.40
C VAL A 324 7.93 4.95 6.67
N ALA A 325 7.03 4.01 6.36
CA ALA A 325 5.70 4.30 5.84
C ALA A 325 4.67 3.29 6.37
N VAL A 326 3.40 3.71 6.48
CA VAL A 326 2.31 2.89 7.06
C VAL A 326 1.03 3.02 6.24
N SER A 327 0.31 1.91 6.05
CA SER A 327 -1.04 1.88 5.48
C SER A 327 -1.87 0.78 6.12
N GLY A 328 -2.82 1.14 6.99
CA GLY A 328 -3.67 0.17 7.67
C GLY A 328 -2.89 -0.75 8.61
N ASP A 329 -2.84 -2.05 8.29
CA ASP A 329 -2.15 -3.07 9.09
C ASP A 329 -0.69 -3.32 8.66
N LEU A 330 -0.21 -2.59 7.64
CA LEU A 330 1.12 -2.72 7.05
C LEU A 330 2.02 -1.54 7.40
N VAL A 331 3.26 -1.85 7.82
CA VAL A 331 4.36 -0.91 7.99
C VAL A 331 5.53 -1.38 7.12
N VAL A 332 6.14 -0.45 6.38
CA VAL A 332 7.37 -0.69 5.61
C VAL A 332 8.47 0.19 6.18
N VAL A 333 9.66 -0.39 6.37
CA VAL A 333 10.83 0.29 6.94
C VAL A 333 12.01 0.13 6.00
N GLY A 334 12.68 1.24 5.67
CA GLY A 334 13.89 1.27 4.86
C GLY A 334 15.15 0.99 5.67
N ALA A 335 16.12 0.31 5.06
CA ALA A 335 17.43 -0.03 5.61
C ALA A 335 18.48 0.06 4.48
N TRP A 336 18.75 1.28 4.02
CA TRP A 336 19.53 1.59 2.82
C TRP A 336 21.01 1.20 2.92
N GLY A 337 21.54 0.99 4.13
CA GLY A 337 22.92 0.54 4.33
C GLY A 337 23.13 -0.97 4.21
N ASN A 338 22.06 -1.77 4.15
CA ASN A 338 22.16 -3.23 4.21
C ASN A 338 23.04 -3.82 3.09
N ALA A 339 23.85 -4.82 3.45
CA ALA A 339 24.98 -5.27 2.65
C ALA A 339 24.76 -6.61 1.90
N ASP A 340 23.54 -7.14 1.85
CA ASP A 340 23.24 -8.48 1.30
C ASP A 340 23.63 -8.65 -0.19
N ALA A 341 23.52 -7.60 -1.00
CA ALA A 341 23.96 -7.57 -2.39
C ALA A 341 25.27 -6.76 -2.59
N GLY A 342 25.99 -6.51 -1.51
CA GLY A 342 27.18 -5.66 -1.44
C GLY A 342 26.97 -4.42 -0.56
N ASP A 343 28.05 -3.84 -0.06
CA ASP A 343 28.02 -2.68 0.84
C ASP A 343 27.08 -1.58 0.29
N TRP A 344 26.15 -1.09 1.11
CA TRP A 344 25.19 -0.04 0.76
C TRP A 344 24.22 -0.40 -0.39
N SER A 345 24.00 -1.69 -0.66
CA SER A 345 22.98 -2.13 -1.62
C SER A 345 21.57 -1.80 -1.16
N GLY A 346 21.31 -1.93 0.14
CA GLY A 346 20.05 -1.56 0.78
C GLY A 346 18.99 -2.66 0.79
N SER A 347 17.95 -2.45 1.60
CA SER A 347 16.80 -3.34 1.76
C SER A 347 15.61 -2.58 2.35
N ALA A 348 14.42 -3.17 2.25
CA ALA A 348 13.24 -2.69 2.96
C ALA A 348 12.44 -3.84 3.58
N TYR A 349 11.82 -3.62 4.73
CA TYR A 349 11.22 -4.67 5.54
C TYR A 349 9.73 -4.41 5.78
N VAL A 350 8.89 -5.42 5.53
CA VAL A 350 7.43 -5.34 5.60
C VAL A 350 6.92 -6.01 6.87
N PHE A 351 6.52 -5.19 7.84
CA PHE A 351 5.87 -5.66 9.06
C PHE A 351 4.34 -5.59 8.89
N ARG A 352 3.66 -6.66 9.30
CA ARG A 352 2.19 -6.69 9.39
C ARG A 352 1.78 -6.89 10.83
N THR A 353 0.72 -6.22 11.27
CA THR A 353 0.11 -6.49 12.58
C THR A 353 -0.93 -7.59 12.52
N THR A 354 -1.10 -8.32 13.63
CA THR A 354 -2.22 -9.23 13.85
C THR A 354 -2.88 -8.93 15.19
N ASN A 355 -4.16 -9.29 15.33
CA ASN A 355 -4.96 -9.03 16.53
C ASN A 355 -5.02 -7.53 16.89
N ASP A 356 -5.53 -6.73 15.94
CA ASP A 356 -5.87 -5.31 16.11
C ASP A 356 -4.74 -4.41 16.66
N GLY A 357 -3.49 -4.74 16.36
CA GLY A 357 -2.31 -3.99 16.82
C GLY A 357 -1.48 -4.68 17.91
N ALA A 358 -1.98 -5.77 18.52
CA ALA A 358 -1.36 -6.40 19.70
C ALA A 358 -0.07 -7.18 19.41
N SER A 359 0.24 -7.48 18.15
CA SER A 359 1.50 -8.10 17.74
C SER A 359 1.90 -7.63 16.35
N TRP A 360 3.19 -7.44 16.11
CA TRP A 360 3.77 -7.13 14.81
C TRP A 360 4.77 -8.21 14.43
N THR A 361 4.77 -8.59 13.15
CA THR A 361 5.65 -9.61 12.59
C THR A 361 6.24 -9.12 11.27
N GLU A 362 7.55 -9.26 11.09
CA GLU A 362 8.15 -9.17 9.76
C GLU A 362 7.54 -10.26 8.87
N THR A 363 7.17 -9.89 7.65
CA THR A 363 6.53 -10.79 6.67
C THR A 363 7.29 -10.88 5.35
N ALA A 364 8.13 -9.89 5.04
CA ALA A 364 9.09 -9.96 3.94
C ALA A 364 10.26 -8.98 4.19
N LYS A 365 11.48 -9.41 3.84
CA LYS A 365 12.55 -8.52 3.37
C LYS A 365 12.35 -8.31 1.87
N LEU A 366 12.53 -7.09 1.39
CA LEU A 366 12.45 -6.67 -0.01
C LEU A 366 13.84 -6.21 -0.46
N VAL A 367 14.20 -6.59 -1.68
CA VAL A 367 15.45 -6.24 -2.38
C VAL A 367 15.13 -6.02 -3.86
N ALA A 368 15.85 -5.13 -4.54
CA ALA A 368 15.75 -4.98 -5.99
C ALA A 368 16.23 -6.25 -6.71
N CYS A 369 15.65 -6.54 -7.87
CA CYS A 369 16.01 -7.73 -8.65
C CYS A 369 17.32 -7.62 -9.45
N ASP A 370 17.85 -6.42 -9.55
CA ASP A 370 19.16 -6.07 -10.09
C ASP A 370 20.07 -5.41 -9.03
N ALA A 371 19.74 -5.55 -7.73
CA ALA A 371 20.45 -4.94 -6.60
C ALA A 371 21.98 -5.10 -6.69
N ALA A 372 22.67 -3.96 -6.61
CA ALA A 372 24.12 -3.82 -6.62
C ALA A 372 24.62 -3.06 -5.38
N ALA A 373 25.93 -3.10 -5.14
CA ALA A 373 26.54 -2.26 -4.10
C ALA A 373 26.33 -0.76 -4.39
N ALA A 374 26.22 0.05 -3.34
CA ALA A 374 25.93 1.49 -3.38
C ALA A 374 24.54 1.94 -3.87
N ASP A 375 23.67 1.08 -4.41
CA ASP A 375 22.30 1.42 -4.85
C ASP A 375 21.48 2.25 -3.84
N SER A 376 21.70 2.02 -2.54
CA SER A 376 20.96 2.62 -1.42
C SER A 376 19.46 2.34 -1.48
N PHE A 377 19.08 1.12 -1.85
CA PHE A 377 17.69 0.69 -1.98
C PHE A 377 16.93 0.77 -0.65
N GLY A 378 15.74 1.38 -0.70
CA GLY A 378 14.94 1.63 0.49
C GLY A 378 15.33 2.89 1.25
N GLU A 379 16.16 3.78 0.70
CA GLU A 379 16.39 5.11 1.28
C GLU A 379 15.07 5.88 1.43
N SER A 380 14.25 5.91 0.38
CA SER A 380 12.89 6.47 0.43
C SER A 380 11.84 5.36 0.30
N VAL A 381 10.73 5.47 1.05
CA VAL A 381 9.71 4.44 1.19
C VAL A 381 8.32 5.06 1.19
N ALA A 382 7.40 4.50 0.40
CA ALA A 382 5.98 4.86 0.46
C ALA A 382 5.06 3.64 0.25
N ILE A 383 3.85 3.67 0.79
CA ILE A 383 2.85 2.59 0.67
C ILE A 383 1.43 3.15 0.50
N SER A 384 0.64 2.53 -0.37
CA SER A 384 -0.79 2.79 -0.54
C SER A 384 -1.55 1.46 -0.67
N GLY A 385 -2.19 1.02 0.42
CA GLY A 385 -2.83 -0.29 0.47
C GLY A 385 -1.83 -1.44 0.35
N ASP A 386 -1.88 -2.20 -0.74
CA ASP A 386 -0.99 -3.35 -0.99
C ASP A 386 0.29 -3.01 -1.78
N LEU A 387 0.34 -1.78 -2.31
CA LEU A 387 1.36 -1.30 -3.24
C LEU A 387 2.44 -0.51 -2.49
N VAL A 388 3.69 -0.94 -2.61
CA VAL A 388 4.86 -0.33 -1.97
C VAL A 388 5.78 0.24 -3.04
N VAL A 389 6.38 1.40 -2.79
CA VAL A 389 7.39 2.03 -3.65
C VAL A 389 8.64 2.30 -2.81
N LEU A 390 9.80 1.96 -3.37
CA LEU A 390 11.11 2.06 -2.72
C LEU A 390 12.08 2.79 -3.64
N GLY A 391 12.70 3.87 -3.18
CA GLY A 391 13.75 4.59 -3.91
C GLY A 391 15.13 3.97 -3.70
N ALA A 392 15.99 4.10 -4.71
CA ALA A 392 17.40 3.72 -4.71
C ALA A 392 18.17 4.79 -5.51
N ARG A 393 18.39 5.96 -4.90
CA ARG A 393 18.82 7.15 -5.66
C ARG A 393 20.22 7.04 -6.27
N LEU A 394 21.03 6.12 -5.76
CA LEU A 394 22.42 5.97 -6.19
C LEU A 394 22.62 4.84 -7.22
N ASN A 395 21.57 4.11 -7.59
CA ASN A 395 21.62 3.06 -8.61
C ASN A 395 22.20 3.58 -9.94
N ASP A 396 23.11 2.81 -10.55
CA ASP A 396 23.97 3.28 -11.64
C ASP A 396 23.66 2.68 -13.03
N ASP A 397 22.58 1.90 -13.16
CA ASP A 397 22.19 1.21 -14.41
C ASP A 397 21.93 2.15 -15.61
N ALA A 398 21.58 3.41 -15.37
CA ALA A 398 21.42 4.45 -16.40
C ALA A 398 22.55 5.51 -16.39
N GLY A 399 23.61 5.29 -15.60
CA GLY A 399 24.70 6.23 -15.33
C GLY A 399 24.91 6.43 -13.83
N SER A 400 26.13 6.80 -13.42
CA SER A 400 26.50 6.93 -11.99
C SER A 400 25.53 7.85 -11.24
N GLY A 401 24.84 7.35 -10.21
CA GLY A 401 23.88 8.16 -9.44
C GLY A 401 22.62 8.60 -10.20
N SER A 402 22.32 7.99 -11.35
CA SER A 402 21.09 8.28 -12.10
C SER A 402 19.83 7.92 -11.31
N GLY A 403 19.90 6.81 -10.56
CA GLY A 403 18.90 6.39 -9.58
C GLY A 403 17.73 5.60 -10.17
N SER A 404 16.98 4.94 -9.29
CA SER A 404 15.80 4.15 -9.63
C SER A 404 14.75 4.14 -8.53
N ALA A 405 13.51 3.78 -8.89
CA ALA A 405 12.45 3.51 -7.92
C ALA A 405 11.74 2.20 -8.27
N TYR A 406 11.52 1.34 -7.27
CA TYR A 406 11.01 -0.01 -7.45
C TYR A 406 9.62 -0.15 -6.84
N VAL A 407 8.70 -0.77 -7.59
CA VAL A 407 7.31 -0.97 -7.18
C VAL A 407 7.09 -2.43 -6.81
N PHE A 408 6.66 -2.69 -5.58
CA PHE A 408 6.37 -4.02 -5.04
C PHE A 408 4.89 -4.19 -4.71
N ARG A 409 4.42 -5.44 -4.68
CA ARG A 409 3.15 -5.80 -4.03
C ARG A 409 3.39 -6.68 -2.81
N THR A 410 2.78 -6.29 -1.71
CA THR A 410 2.71 -7.09 -0.48
C THR A 410 1.37 -7.82 -0.44
N THR A 411 1.33 -9.06 0.06
CA THR A 411 0.08 -9.82 0.20
C THR A 411 0.04 -10.55 1.54
N ASN A 412 -1.00 -11.35 1.79
CA ASN A 412 -1.19 -12.07 3.04
C ASN A 412 -0.39 -13.37 3.05
N GLY A 413 0.87 -13.30 3.49
CA GLY A 413 1.73 -14.46 3.74
C GLY A 413 3.21 -14.07 3.69
N ALA A 414 4.04 -14.78 4.45
CA ALA A 414 5.49 -14.66 4.32
C ALA A 414 5.96 -15.41 3.08
N VAL A 415 6.66 -14.72 2.18
CA VAL A 415 7.19 -15.27 0.92
C VAL A 415 8.53 -14.61 0.62
N THR A 416 9.49 -15.37 0.12
CA THR A 416 10.74 -14.81 -0.44
C THR A 416 10.42 -13.96 -1.67
N PRO A 417 11.05 -12.77 -1.83
CA PRO A 417 11.02 -12.04 -3.10
C PRO A 417 11.42 -12.95 -4.26
N THR A 418 10.75 -12.79 -5.40
CA THR A 418 11.06 -13.56 -6.60
C THR A 418 11.18 -12.64 -7.80
N CYS A 419 12.38 -12.66 -8.40
CA CYS A 419 12.70 -11.95 -9.64
C CYS A 419 12.09 -12.68 -10.83
N GLY A 420 10.76 -12.56 -10.90
CA GLY A 420 9.87 -13.29 -11.78
C GLY A 420 9.29 -12.39 -12.85
N SER A 421 9.96 -12.32 -14.00
CA SER A 421 9.39 -11.76 -15.23
C SER A 421 7.98 -12.30 -15.48
N SER A 422 7.11 -11.50 -16.10
CA SER A 422 5.68 -11.75 -16.30
C SER A 422 5.34 -12.89 -17.30
N THR A 423 6.26 -13.83 -17.51
CA THR A 423 6.17 -14.96 -18.45
C THR A 423 5.48 -16.22 -17.88
N ALA A 424 5.14 -16.23 -16.59
CA ALA A 424 4.52 -17.36 -15.86
C ALA A 424 3.16 -17.86 -16.44
N SER A 425 2.56 -17.13 -17.39
CA SER A 425 1.31 -17.51 -18.07
C SER A 425 1.50 -18.63 -19.12
N ALA A 426 2.64 -18.65 -19.84
CA ALA A 426 2.79 -19.47 -21.04
C ALA A 426 2.95 -20.98 -20.74
N VAL A 427 3.82 -21.34 -19.79
CA VAL A 427 4.20 -22.74 -19.54
C VAL A 427 3.04 -23.56 -18.98
N ASN A 428 2.31 -23.02 -18.00
CA ASN A 428 1.13 -23.68 -17.42
C ASN A 428 0.02 -23.91 -18.46
N MET A 429 -0.20 -22.96 -19.38
CA MET A 429 -1.22 -23.13 -20.42
C MET A 429 -0.89 -24.29 -21.37
N ILE A 430 0.38 -24.46 -21.76
CA ILE A 430 0.84 -25.56 -22.62
C ILE A 430 0.65 -26.92 -21.93
N VAL A 431 1.03 -27.03 -20.65
CA VAL A 431 0.90 -28.28 -19.87
C VAL A 431 -0.58 -28.67 -19.69
N VAL A 432 -1.45 -27.71 -19.36
CA VAL A 432 -2.89 -27.95 -19.20
C VAL A 432 -3.54 -28.35 -20.54
N VAL A 433 -3.21 -27.66 -21.64
CA VAL A 433 -3.73 -28.03 -22.98
C VAL A 433 -3.27 -29.43 -23.38
N ALA A 434 -1.99 -29.79 -23.15
CA ALA A 434 -1.49 -31.13 -23.43
C ALA A 434 -2.22 -32.22 -22.61
N ALA A 435 -2.46 -31.98 -21.31
CA ALA A 435 -3.21 -32.88 -20.45
C ALA A 435 -4.67 -33.05 -20.88
N VAL A 436 -5.35 -31.96 -21.26
CA VAL A 436 -6.74 -31.98 -21.77
C VAL A 436 -6.82 -32.74 -23.09
N VAL A 437 -5.89 -32.51 -24.03
CA VAL A 437 -5.82 -33.24 -25.31
C VAL A 437 -5.59 -34.74 -25.07
N ALA A 438 -4.66 -35.11 -24.17
CA ALA A 438 -4.42 -36.51 -23.82
C ALA A 438 -5.67 -37.18 -23.21
N ALA A 439 -6.40 -36.50 -22.32
CA ALA A 439 -7.64 -37.00 -21.74
C ALA A 439 -8.75 -37.19 -22.80
N VAL A 440 -8.92 -36.24 -23.72
CA VAL A 440 -9.89 -36.34 -24.83
C VAL A 440 -9.56 -37.50 -25.76
N VAL A 441 -8.27 -37.70 -26.10
CA VAL A 441 -7.80 -38.84 -26.91
C VAL A 441 -8.06 -40.17 -26.20
N ALA A 442 -7.79 -40.27 -24.89
CA ALA A 442 -8.06 -41.47 -24.11
C ALA A 442 -9.57 -41.82 -24.09
N VAL A 443 -10.44 -40.83 -23.87
CA VAL A 443 -11.90 -41.02 -23.93
C VAL A 443 -12.36 -41.45 -25.33
N ALA A 444 -11.82 -40.86 -26.39
CA ALA A 444 -12.13 -41.26 -27.77
C ALA A 444 -11.74 -42.73 -28.06
N ILE A 445 -10.54 -43.16 -27.62
CA ILE A 445 -10.08 -44.55 -27.74
C ILE A 445 -11.02 -45.50 -26.98
N VAL A 446 -11.40 -45.18 -25.75
CA VAL A 446 -12.36 -45.98 -24.95
C VAL A 446 -13.71 -46.09 -25.66
N CYS A 447 -14.24 -45.00 -26.20
CA CYS A 447 -15.49 -45.01 -26.97
C CYS A 447 -15.41 -45.88 -28.24
N VAL A 448 -14.30 -45.84 -28.98
CA VAL A 448 -14.07 -46.70 -30.15
C VAL A 448 -13.99 -48.18 -29.74
N CYS A 449 -13.29 -48.49 -28.65
CA CYS A 449 -13.20 -49.84 -28.10
C CYS A 449 -14.55 -50.39 -27.64
N ILE A 450 -15.39 -49.57 -26.99
CA ILE A 450 -16.76 -49.94 -26.60
C ILE A 450 -17.62 -50.17 -27.86
N LYS A 451 -17.52 -49.33 -28.89
CA LYS A 451 -18.24 -49.50 -30.15
C LYS A 451 -17.85 -50.79 -30.87
N ARG A 452 -16.56 -51.14 -30.91
CA ARG A 452 -16.03 -52.43 -31.44
C ARG A 452 -16.45 -53.65 -30.59
N ARG A 453 -16.55 -53.53 -29.27
CA ARG A 453 -17.08 -54.62 -28.42
C ARG A 453 -18.58 -54.83 -28.65
N ARG A 454 -19.37 -53.76 -28.82
CA ARG A 454 -20.82 -53.85 -29.10
C ARG A 454 -21.12 -54.48 -30.47
N THR A 455 -20.35 -54.19 -31.52
CA THR A 455 -20.56 -54.86 -32.82
C THR A 455 -20.20 -56.35 -32.78
N LYS A 456 -19.13 -56.74 -32.08
CA LYS A 456 -18.83 -58.17 -31.84
C LYS A 456 -19.90 -58.87 -31.00
N ALA A 457 -20.40 -58.22 -29.94
CA ALA A 457 -21.45 -58.78 -29.09
C ALA A 457 -22.82 -58.88 -29.78
N ALA A 458 -23.10 -58.02 -30.77
CA ALA A 458 -24.31 -58.13 -31.60
C ALA A 458 -24.21 -59.30 -32.59
N ALA A 459 -23.03 -59.52 -33.20
CA ALA A 459 -22.80 -60.68 -34.06
C ALA A 459 -22.90 -62.01 -33.28
N ALA A 460 -22.34 -62.07 -32.08
CA ALA A 460 -22.35 -63.26 -31.22
C ALA A 460 -23.68 -63.50 -30.46
N ARG A 461 -24.80 -62.91 -30.91
CA ARG A 461 -26.15 -63.09 -30.33
C ARG A 461 -27.24 -63.40 -31.38
N ALA A 462 -26.85 -63.64 -32.63
CA ALA A 462 -27.74 -64.14 -33.68
C ALA A 462 -27.87 -65.69 -33.64
N ASP A 463 -26.81 -66.37 -33.18
CA ASP A 463 -26.76 -67.82 -33.03
C ASP A 463 -27.07 -68.24 -31.58
N PHE A 464 -27.59 -69.46 -31.43
CA PHE A 464 -28.10 -70.12 -30.21
C PHE A 464 -29.47 -69.67 -29.67
N ASN A 465 -30.43 -70.55 -29.92
CA ASN A 465 -31.74 -70.71 -29.28
C ASN A 465 -31.86 -72.19 -28.85
N VAL A 466 -32.97 -72.56 -28.17
CA VAL A 466 -33.47 -73.93 -27.93
C VAL A 466 -33.03 -74.66 -26.63
N GLU A 467 -34.05 -74.93 -25.80
CA GLU A 467 -34.29 -76.02 -24.83
C GLU A 467 -33.58 -76.15 -23.45
N ALA A 468 -34.33 -76.78 -22.53
CA ALA A 468 -34.11 -77.02 -21.10
C ALA A 468 -35.25 -77.97 -20.58
N PRO A 469 -35.28 -78.46 -19.31
CA PRO A 469 -34.26 -78.42 -18.25
C PRO A 469 -33.62 -79.84 -18.08
N PRO A 470 -33.88 -80.75 -17.10
CA PRO A 470 -34.67 -80.73 -15.84
C PRO A 470 -33.83 -80.74 -14.53
N ASP A 471 -34.51 -80.44 -13.43
CA ASP A 471 -34.33 -80.80 -12.01
C ASP A 471 -32.97 -81.28 -11.45
N ARG A 472 -32.49 -80.51 -10.45
CA ARG A 472 -32.39 -81.04 -9.07
C ARG A 472 -32.51 -79.92 -8.04
N ASP A 473 -33.18 -80.20 -6.94
CA ASP A 473 -33.27 -79.33 -5.77
C ASP A 473 -31.92 -79.25 -5.03
N ASP A 474 -31.61 -78.07 -4.50
CA ASP A 474 -31.29 -77.90 -3.08
C ASP A 474 -31.46 -76.44 -2.69
N ALA A 475 -32.01 -76.18 -1.49
CA ALA A 475 -32.45 -74.85 -1.08
C ALA A 475 -31.48 -74.17 -0.12
N PHE A 476 -31.20 -72.89 -0.34
CA PHE A 476 -30.86 -71.95 0.73
C PHE A 476 -31.50 -70.59 0.48
N ALA A 477 -32.09 -70.01 1.52
CA ALA A 477 -32.79 -68.73 1.46
C ALA A 477 -31.82 -67.57 1.74
N GLY A 478 -32.03 -66.46 1.04
CA GLY A 478 -31.28 -65.21 1.19
C GLY A 478 -32.08 -64.05 0.59
N ASP A 479 -32.28 -63.04 1.42
CA ASP A 479 -32.82 -61.72 1.15
C ASP A 479 -32.03 -60.93 0.07
N GLY A 480 -32.61 -59.94 -0.62
CA GLY A 480 -33.98 -59.44 -0.59
C GLY A 480 -34.05 -57.96 -0.96
N LEU A 481 -34.88 -57.61 -1.96
CA LEU A 481 -35.09 -56.26 -2.52
C LEU A 481 -33.87 -55.56 -3.16
N GLU A 482 -34.04 -54.64 -4.12
CA GLU A 482 -34.90 -54.66 -5.32
C GLU A 482 -34.41 -53.52 -6.24
N THR A 483 -34.24 -53.76 -7.55
CA THR A 483 -33.75 -52.74 -8.47
C THR A 483 -34.86 -51.82 -8.97
N ARG A 484 -35.12 -50.70 -8.27
CA ARG A 484 -36.01 -49.63 -8.79
C ARG A 484 -35.49 -49.09 -10.13
N SER A 485 -36.41 -48.84 -11.06
CA SER A 485 -36.04 -48.48 -12.43
C SER A 485 -35.79 -46.98 -12.58
N VAL A 486 -34.87 -46.61 -13.49
CA VAL A 486 -34.52 -45.19 -13.77
C VAL A 486 -35.68 -44.42 -14.45
N LYS A 487 -36.83 -45.06 -14.70
CA LYS A 487 -38.05 -44.38 -15.17
C LYS A 487 -38.92 -43.81 -14.05
N GLU A 488 -38.86 -44.34 -12.84
CA GLU A 488 -39.77 -43.95 -11.75
C GLU A 488 -39.31 -42.68 -11.03
N LEU A 489 -38.00 -42.49 -10.87
CA LEU A 489 -37.38 -41.29 -10.25
C LEU A 489 -37.39 -40.03 -11.14
N LYS A 490 -38.43 -39.86 -11.98
CA LYS A 490 -38.60 -38.72 -12.89
C LYS A 490 -40.03 -38.15 -12.99
N ALA A 491 -40.98 -38.68 -12.21
CA ALA A 491 -42.36 -38.19 -12.21
C ALA A 491 -42.67 -37.14 -11.11
N GLU A 492 -41.85 -37.06 -10.04
CA GLU A 492 -42.18 -36.30 -8.82
C GLU A 492 -41.56 -34.89 -8.75
N ALA A 493 -40.94 -34.41 -9.84
CA ALA A 493 -40.29 -33.09 -9.89
C ALA A 493 -41.12 -31.98 -10.55
N GLN A 494 -42.31 -32.30 -11.08
CA GLN A 494 -43.25 -31.32 -11.64
C GLN A 494 -44.71 -31.78 -11.42
N ILE A 495 -45.32 -31.35 -10.32
CA ILE A 495 -46.75 -31.01 -10.11
C ILE A 495 -46.93 -30.80 -8.60
N GLN A 496 -47.00 -29.54 -8.17
CA GLN A 496 -47.88 -29.02 -7.09
C GLN A 496 -47.60 -27.54 -6.86
N ALA A 497 -48.04 -26.73 -7.83
CA ALA A 497 -48.43 -25.35 -7.58
C ALA A 497 -49.96 -25.27 -7.65
N SER A 498 -50.57 -24.55 -6.70
CA SER A 498 -52.00 -24.18 -6.61
C SER A 498 -53.04 -25.23 -6.15
N THR A 499 -54.06 -24.69 -5.47
CA THR A 499 -55.40 -25.24 -5.10
C THR A 499 -55.57 -26.11 -3.84
N GLY A 500 -56.58 -25.75 -3.03
CA GLY A 500 -57.20 -26.58 -1.97
C GLY A 500 -56.64 -26.45 -0.53
N ALA A 501 -57.47 -26.37 0.52
CA ALA A 501 -58.30 -25.23 0.96
C ALA A 501 -59.04 -25.56 2.29
N SER A 502 -59.31 -24.52 3.11
CA SER A 502 -60.35 -24.41 4.16
C SER A 502 -60.12 -24.86 5.63
N ASN A 503 -60.54 -23.97 6.56
CA ASN A 503 -61.30 -24.18 7.81
C ASN A 503 -60.70 -25.01 8.96
N VAL A 504 -60.77 -24.65 10.26
CA VAL A 504 -61.35 -23.51 11.05
C VAL A 504 -60.34 -23.24 12.22
N ALA A 505 -60.29 -22.16 13.02
CA ALA A 505 -61.11 -20.96 13.29
C ALA A 505 -60.17 -19.77 13.66
N GLY A 506 -60.46 -18.70 14.42
CA GLY A 506 -61.64 -18.25 15.19
C GLY A 506 -61.29 -17.07 16.13
N ALA A 507 -62.27 -16.23 16.52
CA ALA A 507 -62.18 -15.04 17.42
C ALA A 507 -61.06 -14.00 17.11
N ALA A 508 -61.32 -12.83 16.51
CA ALA A 508 -62.03 -11.63 17.02
C ALA A 508 -61.28 -10.88 18.15
N ARG A 509 -61.08 -9.54 18.14
CA ARG A 509 -61.83 -8.41 17.52
C ARG A 509 -60.95 -7.27 16.93
N HIS A 510 -61.63 -6.25 16.38
CA HIS A 510 -61.19 -4.96 15.77
C HIS A 510 -60.23 -4.09 16.63
N SER A 511 -59.62 -2.99 16.15
CA SER A 511 -59.80 -2.15 14.93
C SER A 511 -58.43 -1.60 14.43
N ALA A 512 -58.13 -1.37 13.13
CA ALA A 512 -58.58 -0.26 12.25
C ALA A 512 -58.54 1.14 12.94
N SER A 513 -58.09 2.27 12.36
CA SER A 513 -57.39 2.65 11.10
C SER A 513 -56.91 4.14 11.28
N THR A 514 -56.32 4.97 10.38
CA THR A 514 -56.16 5.04 8.90
C THR A 514 -55.07 6.05 8.48
N LYS A 515 -54.42 5.85 7.31
CA LYS A 515 -53.87 6.85 6.34
C LYS A 515 -52.65 7.76 6.66
N THR A 516 -51.79 7.82 5.64
CA THR A 516 -50.67 8.73 5.30
C THR A 516 -51.17 9.96 4.47
N PRO A 517 -50.31 10.81 3.84
CA PRO A 517 -49.22 11.66 4.37
C PRO A 517 -49.24 13.12 3.84
N SER A 518 -48.40 14.03 4.35
CA SER A 518 -47.99 15.27 3.64
C SER A 518 -46.70 15.90 4.22
N ALA A 519 -46.12 16.87 3.49
CA ALA A 519 -44.79 17.46 3.70
C ALA A 519 -44.86 18.92 4.27
N PRO A 520 -43.72 19.59 4.58
CA PRO A 520 -43.64 20.87 5.34
C PRO A 520 -43.64 22.09 4.37
N PRO A 521 -43.20 23.34 4.72
CA PRO A 521 -42.75 23.91 6.01
C PRO A 521 -43.37 25.28 6.38
N ALA A 522 -43.06 25.80 7.58
CA ALA A 522 -43.16 27.24 7.90
C ALA A 522 -42.24 27.66 9.08
N SER A 523 -41.73 28.88 9.01
CA SER A 523 -40.89 29.56 10.01
C SER A 523 -41.68 30.30 11.08
N ALA A 524 -41.11 30.48 12.28
CA ALA A 524 -41.41 31.61 13.16
C ALA A 524 -40.18 31.95 14.05
N SER A 525 -40.08 33.22 14.46
CA SER A 525 -39.00 33.78 15.28
C SER A 525 -39.51 34.26 16.66
N PHE A 526 -38.67 35.01 17.38
CA PHE A 526 -38.86 35.60 18.72
C PHE A 526 -38.62 34.65 19.90
N ALA A 527 -38.01 35.11 21.01
CA ALA A 527 -37.50 36.45 21.34
C ALA A 527 -36.11 36.38 21.98
#